data_AF-A0A5F8G2T4-F1
#
_entry.id   AF-A0A5F8G2T4-F1
#
_cell.length_a   1.000
_cell.length_b   1.000
_cell.length_c   1.000
_cell.angle_alpha   90.00
_cell.angle_beta   90.00
_cell.angle_gamma   90.00
#
_symmetry.space_group_name_H-M   'P 1'
#
loop_
_entity.id
_entity.type
_entity.pdbx_description
1 polymer ?
#
loop_
_entity_poly.entity_id
_entity_poly.type
_entity_poly.pdbx_seq_one_letter_code
_entity_poly.pdbx_strand_id
1 'polypeptide(L)'
;MFYKNEDKRRRKRRRRGRRDNLRIIALPENPEINSKLNIVIQDIIKENCPEILEQGGNTATERAHRTPSTLNPQKTTSRNVIAKFQSFQTKEKILQEARKRQFRHKGMPIRVTQDLASSTLNDRKAWNMIFRKARELGLQPRISYPAKLTIYFQGKVWAFNKIKHFQLLQRKDQSSVESSISKNKEHGIPEKVNMMEREKEKIVIFSFIQTLFYKDYIYINLYILIYMENVMCK
;
A
#
# COMPACT_ATOMS: atom_id res chain seq x y z
N MET A 1 2.15 25.72 15.35
CA MET A 1 2.71 24.98 14.19
C MET A 1 3.85 24.01 14.54
N PHE A 2 4.64 24.25 15.60
CA PHE A 2 5.83 23.46 15.96
C PHE A 2 5.60 21.97 16.23
N TYR A 3 4.58 21.60 17.00
CA TYR A 3 4.26 20.20 17.33
C TYR A 3 4.02 19.30 16.10
N LYS A 4 3.34 19.81 15.06
CA LYS A 4 3.07 19.05 13.82
C LYS A 4 4.35 18.70 13.05
N ASN A 5 5.43 19.45 13.22
CA ASN A 5 6.69 19.22 12.50
C ASN A 5 7.59 18.21 13.23
N GLU A 6 7.64 18.23 14.56
CA GLU A 6 8.32 17.18 15.32
C GLU A 6 7.70 15.81 15.09
N ASP A 7 6.38 15.76 15.06
CA ASP A 7 5.63 14.54 14.89
C ASP A 7 5.87 13.89 13.51
N LYS A 8 6.04 14.71 12.47
CA LYS A 8 6.49 14.25 11.14
C LYS A 8 7.93 13.74 11.18
N ARG A 9 8.83 14.44 11.87
CA ARG A 9 10.24 14.02 12.03
C ARG A 9 10.34 12.69 12.78
N ARG A 10 9.59 12.51 13.87
CA ARG A 10 9.47 11.26 14.64
C ARG A 10 8.99 10.10 13.75
N ARG A 11 7.91 10.31 12.98
CA ARG A 11 7.41 9.30 12.03
C ARG A 11 8.44 8.94 10.95
N LYS A 12 9.12 9.94 10.36
CA LYS A 12 10.17 9.72 9.35
C LYS A 12 11.36 8.94 9.92
N ARG A 13 11.79 9.21 11.15
CA ARG A 13 12.84 8.45 11.85
C ARG A 13 12.41 7.01 12.10
N ARG A 14 11.21 6.81 12.64
CA ARG A 14 10.64 5.47 12.89
C ARG A 14 10.53 4.60 11.63
N ARG A 15 10.21 5.20 10.49
CA ARG A 15 10.16 4.53 9.18
C ARG A 15 11.57 4.16 8.69
N ARG A 16 12.53 5.08 8.79
CA ARG A 16 13.92 4.84 8.39
C ARG A 16 14.55 3.68 9.16
N GLY A 17 14.42 3.64 10.49
CA GLY A 17 14.96 2.56 11.32
C GLY A 17 14.28 1.19 11.17
N ARG A 18 13.20 1.09 10.38
CA ARG A 18 12.50 -0.17 10.09
C ARG A 18 12.63 -0.63 8.65
N ARG A 19 13.32 0.16 7.81
CA ARG A 19 13.44 -0.11 6.38
C ARG A 19 14.06 -1.48 6.10
N ASP A 20 15.07 -1.81 6.88
CA ASP A 20 15.89 -3.02 6.76
C ASP A 20 15.40 -4.16 7.67
N ASN A 21 14.30 -3.92 8.39
CA ASN A 21 13.68 -4.91 9.25
C ASN A 21 12.71 -5.79 8.44
N LEU A 22 12.80 -7.09 8.70
CA LEU A 22 11.90 -8.13 8.24
C LEU A 22 11.16 -8.71 9.45
N ARG A 23 9.88 -9.02 9.30
CA ARG A 23 9.05 -9.62 10.32
C ARG A 23 8.68 -11.04 9.92
N ILE A 24 9.02 -12.02 10.77
CA ILE A 24 8.67 -13.42 10.60
C ILE A 24 7.59 -13.78 11.62
N ILE A 25 6.54 -14.45 11.15
CA ILE A 25 5.35 -14.85 11.91
C ILE A 25 5.22 -16.36 11.82
N ALA A 26 4.68 -16.98 12.89
CA ALA A 26 4.46 -18.43 13.02
C ALA A 26 5.76 -19.25 13.11
N LEU A 27 6.88 -18.64 13.52
CA LEU A 27 8.08 -19.39 13.84
C LEU A 27 7.93 -19.98 15.26
N PRO A 28 8.04 -21.32 15.43
CA PRO A 28 7.81 -21.99 16.73
C PRO A 28 8.70 -21.43 17.85
N GLU A 29 8.21 -21.47 19.07
CA GLU A 29 8.97 -21.08 20.26
C GLU A 29 9.70 -22.29 20.84
N ASN A 30 11.00 -22.40 20.54
CA ASN A 30 11.88 -23.44 21.08
C ASN A 30 13.17 -22.75 21.60
N PRO A 31 13.72 -23.13 22.79
CA PRO A 31 14.99 -22.60 23.29
C PRO A 31 16.15 -22.67 22.27
N GLU A 32 16.22 -23.73 21.46
CA GLU A 32 17.24 -23.88 20.41
C GLU A 32 17.09 -22.80 19.32
N ILE A 33 15.86 -22.53 18.91
CA ILE A 33 15.55 -21.51 17.89
C ILE A 33 15.78 -20.11 18.46
N ASN A 34 15.36 -19.88 19.70
CA ASN A 34 15.39 -18.56 20.32
C ASN A 34 16.81 -18.08 20.65
N SER A 35 17.72 -19.00 20.99
CA SER A 35 19.13 -18.67 21.22
C SER A 35 19.89 -18.40 19.92
N LYS A 36 19.49 -19.03 18.80
CA LYS A 36 20.22 -18.99 17.52
C LYS A 36 19.38 -18.41 16.37
N LEU A 37 18.62 -17.36 16.62
CA LEU A 37 17.73 -16.75 15.61
C LEU A 37 18.45 -16.35 14.31
N ASN A 38 19.68 -15.85 14.39
CA ASN A 38 20.46 -15.47 13.20
C ASN A 38 20.70 -16.67 12.27
N ILE A 39 21.03 -17.84 12.83
CA ILE A 39 21.27 -19.08 12.07
C ILE A 39 19.96 -19.57 11.47
N VAL A 40 18.89 -19.60 12.27
CA VAL A 40 17.55 -20.00 11.80
C VAL A 40 17.06 -19.13 10.63
N ILE A 41 17.35 -17.82 10.65
CA ILE A 41 17.01 -16.93 9.53
C ILE A 41 17.80 -17.29 8.27
N GLN A 42 19.08 -17.65 8.39
CA GLN A 42 19.85 -18.13 7.24
C GLN A 42 19.29 -19.44 6.69
N ASP A 43 18.90 -20.38 7.55
CA ASP A 43 18.28 -21.64 7.13
C ASP A 43 16.98 -21.39 6.36
N ILE A 44 16.15 -20.46 6.84
CA ILE A 44 14.92 -20.03 6.14
C ILE A 44 15.25 -19.46 4.76
N ILE A 45 16.29 -18.62 4.64
CA ILE A 45 16.67 -18.04 3.35
C ILE A 45 17.20 -19.14 2.42
N LYS A 46 17.99 -20.09 2.93
CA LYS A 46 18.50 -21.22 2.15
C LYS A 46 17.38 -22.13 1.63
N GLU A 47 16.41 -22.43 2.49
CA GLU A 47 15.26 -23.28 2.14
C GLU A 47 14.32 -22.61 1.12
N ASN A 48 14.14 -21.28 1.19
CA ASN A 48 13.10 -20.58 0.42
C ASN A 48 13.62 -19.61 -0.64
N CYS A 49 14.91 -19.31 -0.70
CA CYS A 49 15.49 -18.29 -1.57
C CYS A 49 16.95 -18.65 -1.97
N PRO A 50 17.22 -19.85 -2.51
CA PRO A 50 18.58 -20.27 -2.85
C PRO A 50 19.24 -19.35 -3.89
N GLU A 51 18.46 -18.85 -4.86
CA GLU A 51 18.93 -17.92 -5.90
C GLU A 51 19.57 -16.64 -5.33
N ILE A 52 19.10 -16.15 -4.18
CA ILE A 52 19.66 -14.95 -3.56
C ILE A 52 21.07 -15.22 -3.03
N LEU A 53 21.32 -16.45 -2.56
CA LEU A 53 22.62 -16.89 -2.06
C LEU A 53 23.58 -17.13 -3.23
N GLU A 54 23.12 -17.77 -4.30
CA GLU A 54 23.91 -18.05 -5.50
C GLU A 54 24.38 -16.76 -6.20
N GLN A 55 23.55 -15.71 -6.19
CA GLN A 55 23.90 -14.39 -6.71
C GLN A 55 24.88 -13.59 -5.83
N GLY A 56 25.44 -14.19 -4.78
CA GLY A 56 26.36 -13.53 -3.86
C GLY A 56 25.70 -12.42 -3.03
N GLY A 57 24.39 -12.50 -2.81
CA GLY A 57 23.67 -11.51 -2.01
C GLY A 57 24.14 -11.52 -0.55
N ASN A 58 24.47 -10.35 0.02
CA ASN A 58 24.75 -10.25 1.45
C ASN A 58 23.47 -10.51 2.26
N THR A 59 23.31 -11.74 2.76
CA THR A 59 22.20 -12.17 3.62
C THR A 59 22.48 -11.98 5.11
N ALA A 60 23.60 -11.37 5.47
CA ALA A 60 23.97 -11.18 6.87
C ALA A 60 22.90 -10.38 7.63
N THR A 61 22.53 -10.91 8.78
CA THR A 61 21.58 -10.31 9.71
C THR A 61 22.37 -9.61 10.81
N GLU A 62 22.14 -8.31 11.00
CA GLU A 62 22.78 -7.50 12.04
C GLU A 62 22.22 -7.83 13.43
N ARG A 63 20.90 -8.03 13.51
CA ARG A 63 20.20 -8.38 14.76
C ARG A 63 18.93 -9.16 14.47
N ALA A 64 18.63 -10.12 15.33
CA ALA A 64 17.36 -10.83 15.33
C ALA A 64 16.86 -10.98 16.76
N HIS A 65 15.58 -10.71 16.99
CA HIS A 65 14.96 -10.85 18.32
C HIS A 65 13.45 -11.10 18.19
N ARG A 66 12.86 -11.69 19.22
CA ARG A 66 11.41 -11.85 19.35
C ARG A 66 10.76 -10.54 19.81
N THR A 67 9.51 -10.32 19.41
CA THR A 67 8.71 -9.18 19.83
C THR A 67 7.27 -9.63 20.16
N PRO A 68 6.76 -9.33 21.36
CA PRO A 68 7.43 -8.67 22.50
C PRO A 68 8.61 -9.50 23.08
N SER A 69 9.51 -8.85 23.83
CA SER A 69 10.66 -9.54 24.42
C SER A 69 10.25 -10.58 25.46
N THR A 70 9.17 -10.31 26.20
CA THR A 70 8.58 -11.22 27.17
C THR A 70 7.57 -12.15 26.52
N LEU A 71 7.60 -13.43 26.91
CA LEU A 71 6.56 -14.40 26.55
C LEU A 71 5.33 -14.13 27.42
N ASN A 72 4.16 -14.10 26.81
CA ASN A 72 2.90 -14.08 27.54
C ASN A 72 2.32 -15.51 27.55
N PRO A 73 2.29 -16.20 28.70
CA PRO A 73 1.79 -17.58 28.81
C PRO A 73 0.33 -17.76 28.36
N GLN A 74 -0.48 -16.70 28.40
CA GLN A 74 -1.89 -16.76 28.00
C GLN A 74 -2.07 -16.79 26.47
N LYS A 75 -1.02 -16.50 25.70
CA LYS A 75 -1.09 -16.49 24.23
C LYS A 75 -0.59 -17.83 23.68
N THR A 76 -1.45 -18.51 22.95
CA THR A 76 -1.12 -19.74 22.21
C THR A 76 -0.32 -19.48 20.93
N THR A 77 -0.24 -18.22 20.50
CA THR A 77 0.47 -17.83 19.27
C THR A 77 1.94 -17.53 19.54
N SER A 78 2.83 -18.06 18.70
CA SER A 78 4.26 -17.76 18.75
C SER A 78 4.53 -16.26 18.55
N ARG A 79 5.46 -15.70 19.32
CA ARG A 79 5.91 -14.31 19.15
C ARG A 79 6.56 -14.08 17.79
N ASN A 80 6.35 -12.89 17.24
CA ASN A 80 6.97 -12.50 15.98
C ASN A 80 8.49 -12.34 16.15
N VAL A 81 9.27 -12.66 15.12
CA VAL A 81 10.70 -12.32 15.06
C VAL A 81 10.88 -11.07 14.21
N ILE A 82 11.69 -10.14 14.67
CA ILE A 82 12.16 -9.00 13.89
C ILE A 82 13.66 -9.21 13.61
N ALA A 83 13.98 -9.33 12.33
CA ALA A 83 15.34 -9.47 11.82
C ALA A 83 15.74 -8.20 11.08
N LYS A 84 16.88 -7.59 11.42
CA LYS A 84 17.45 -6.45 10.68
C LYS A 84 18.57 -6.96 9.80
N PHE A 85 18.43 -6.75 8.49
CA PHE A 85 19.44 -7.09 7.50
C PHE A 85 20.46 -5.96 7.35
N GLN A 86 21.70 -6.32 7.01
CA GLN A 86 22.72 -5.33 6.64
C GLN A 86 22.40 -4.66 5.30
N SER A 87 21.84 -5.42 4.36
CA SER A 87 21.46 -4.92 3.03
C SER A 87 19.95 -4.82 2.84
N PHE A 88 19.48 -3.60 2.56
CA PHE A 88 18.10 -3.34 2.16
C PHE A 88 17.71 -4.11 0.89
N GLN A 89 18.64 -4.23 -0.07
CA GLN A 89 18.38 -4.87 -1.35
C GLN A 89 18.08 -6.36 -1.18
N THR A 90 18.89 -7.06 -0.38
CA THR A 90 18.68 -8.47 -0.05
C THR A 90 17.33 -8.68 0.62
N LYS A 91 17.01 -7.85 1.62
CA LYS A 91 15.72 -7.89 2.30
C LYS A 91 14.52 -7.65 1.37
N GLU A 92 14.64 -6.77 0.37
CA GLU A 92 13.59 -6.56 -0.64
C GLU A 92 13.42 -7.77 -1.55
N LYS A 93 14.51 -8.40 -2.02
CA LYS A 93 14.43 -9.65 -2.81
C LYS A 93 13.72 -10.76 -2.03
N ILE A 94 14.09 -10.98 -0.76
CA ILE A 94 13.43 -11.95 0.12
C ILE A 94 11.92 -11.64 0.25
N LEU A 95 11.55 -10.37 0.42
CA LEU A 95 10.14 -9.98 0.49
C LEU A 95 9.38 -10.17 -0.83
N GLN A 96 10.04 -10.03 -1.97
CA GLN A 96 9.43 -10.29 -3.26
C GLN A 96 9.11 -11.77 -3.42
N GLU A 97 10.04 -12.64 -3.05
CA GLU A 97 9.82 -14.09 -3.05
C GLU A 97 8.72 -14.51 -2.06
N ALA A 98 8.70 -13.91 -0.87
CA ALA A 98 7.64 -14.16 0.12
C ALA A 98 6.24 -13.71 -0.31
N ARG A 99 6.11 -12.86 -1.35
CA ARG A 99 4.81 -12.50 -1.94
C ARG A 99 4.36 -13.50 -3.00
N LYS A 100 5.29 -14.20 -3.65
CA LYS A 100 5.00 -15.19 -4.70
C LYS A 100 4.63 -16.54 -4.10
N ARG A 101 5.35 -16.97 -3.05
CA ARG A 101 5.18 -18.28 -2.42
C ARG A 101 5.12 -18.20 -0.89
N GLN A 102 4.52 -19.21 -0.28
CA GLN A 102 4.55 -19.38 1.17
C GLN A 102 5.93 -19.88 1.60
N PHE A 103 6.51 -19.26 2.62
CA PHE A 103 7.80 -19.68 3.14
C PHE A 103 7.64 -20.84 4.12
N ARG A 104 8.70 -21.65 4.27
CA ARG A 104 8.78 -22.77 5.21
C ARG A 104 10.02 -22.71 6.08
N HIS A 105 9.97 -23.31 7.25
CA HIS A 105 11.13 -23.61 8.06
C HIS A 105 11.04 -25.05 8.53
N LYS A 106 11.97 -25.90 8.10
CA LYS A 106 11.94 -27.34 8.38
C LYS A 106 10.58 -27.95 7.99
N GLY A 107 10.07 -27.57 6.82
CA GLY A 107 8.76 -28.02 6.33
C GLY A 107 7.53 -27.31 6.92
N MET A 108 7.64 -26.61 8.05
CA MET A 108 6.51 -25.89 8.65
C MET A 108 6.26 -24.54 7.97
N PRO A 109 5.01 -24.18 7.68
CA PRO A 109 4.71 -22.91 7.02
C PRO A 109 4.99 -21.71 7.93
N ILE A 110 5.72 -20.73 7.42
CA ILE A 110 5.99 -19.46 8.08
C ILE A 110 5.55 -18.30 7.18
N ARG A 111 5.27 -17.16 7.79
CA ARG A 111 4.89 -15.95 7.04
C ARG A 111 5.91 -14.85 7.24
N VAL A 112 6.43 -14.35 6.13
CA VAL A 112 7.41 -13.27 6.09
C VAL A 112 6.74 -11.99 5.60
N THR A 113 6.89 -10.90 6.35
CA THR A 113 6.27 -9.60 6.07
C THR A 113 7.23 -8.45 6.35
N GLN A 114 6.90 -7.27 5.84
CA GLN A 114 7.67 -6.06 6.13
C GLN A 114 7.36 -5.54 7.54
N ASP A 115 8.38 -5.15 8.31
CA ASP A 115 8.16 -4.46 9.57
C ASP A 115 7.79 -2.99 9.30
N LEU A 116 6.52 -2.65 9.58
CA LEU A 116 5.98 -1.31 9.34
C LEU A 116 5.65 -0.64 10.68
N ALA A 117 5.90 0.67 10.75
CA ALA A 117 5.45 1.47 11.88
C ALA A 117 3.91 1.49 11.93
N SER A 118 3.33 1.54 13.13
CA SER A 118 1.87 1.61 13.34
C SER A 118 1.20 2.74 12.57
N SER A 119 1.82 3.93 12.50
CA SER A 119 1.30 5.03 11.65
C SER A 119 1.20 4.65 10.16
N THR A 120 2.15 3.88 9.64
CA THR A 120 2.15 3.41 8.25
C THR A 120 1.14 2.29 8.03
N LEU A 121 0.95 1.40 9.02
CA LEU A 121 -0.10 0.39 8.97
C LEU A 121 -1.49 1.04 8.93
N ASN A 122 -1.72 2.10 9.71
CA ASN A 122 -2.96 2.86 9.68
C ASN A 122 -3.18 3.53 8.31
N ASP A 123 -2.15 4.19 7.77
CA ASP A 123 -2.21 4.78 6.43
C ASP A 123 -2.57 3.71 5.37
N ARG A 124 -1.95 2.52 5.45
CA ARG A 124 -2.26 1.38 4.55
C ARG A 124 -3.66 0.82 4.74
N LYS A 125 -4.15 0.73 5.98
CA LYS A 125 -5.51 0.25 6.27
C LYS A 125 -6.56 1.11 5.59
N ALA A 126 -6.37 2.43 5.62
CA ALA A 126 -7.25 3.35 4.90
C ALA A 126 -7.13 3.21 3.38
N TRP A 127 -5.91 3.02 2.85
CA TRP A 127 -5.74 2.73 1.43
C TRP A 127 -6.37 1.41 1.00
N ASN A 128 -6.39 0.38 1.85
CA ASN A 128 -6.98 -0.92 1.51
C ASN A 128 -8.47 -0.82 1.14
N MET A 129 -9.21 0.11 1.76
CA MET A 129 -10.62 0.35 1.42
C MET A 129 -10.76 0.88 -0.01
N ILE A 130 -9.94 1.87 -0.38
CA ILE A 130 -9.91 2.45 -1.73
C ILE A 130 -9.37 1.42 -2.73
N PHE A 131 -8.35 0.66 -2.35
CA PHE A 131 -7.73 -0.39 -3.17
C PHE A 131 -8.73 -1.46 -3.58
N ARG A 132 -9.55 -1.95 -2.63
CA ARG A 132 -10.55 -2.98 -2.89
C ARG A 132 -11.54 -2.52 -3.95
N LYS A 133 -12.10 -1.33 -3.75
CA LYS A 133 -13.07 -0.77 -4.68
C LYS A 133 -12.44 -0.37 -6.04
N ALA A 134 -11.18 0.08 -6.05
CA ALA A 134 -10.41 0.27 -7.29
C ALA A 134 -10.33 -1.00 -8.12
N ARG A 135 -10.07 -2.13 -7.45
CA ARG A 135 -10.01 -3.44 -8.08
C ARG A 135 -11.38 -3.92 -8.57
N GLU A 136 -12.45 -3.65 -7.81
CA GLU A 136 -13.83 -3.95 -8.22
C GLU A 136 -14.23 -3.20 -9.51
N LEU A 137 -13.68 -2.00 -9.73
CA LEU A 137 -13.89 -1.20 -10.94
C LEU A 137 -12.90 -1.51 -12.08
N GLY A 138 -12.19 -2.65 -12.00
CA GLY A 138 -11.26 -3.10 -13.06
C GLY A 138 -9.94 -2.32 -13.15
N LEU A 139 -9.68 -1.38 -12.23
CA LEU A 139 -8.41 -0.67 -12.19
C LEU A 139 -7.29 -1.58 -11.64
N GLN A 140 -6.05 -1.21 -11.95
CA GLN A 140 -4.86 -1.90 -11.42
C GLN A 140 -4.20 -1.07 -10.31
N PRO A 141 -4.74 -1.06 -9.08
CA PRO A 141 -4.12 -0.34 -7.97
C PRO A 141 -2.87 -1.07 -7.46
N ARG A 142 -1.90 -0.31 -6.96
CA ARG A 142 -0.68 -0.80 -6.29
C ARG A 142 -0.39 0.02 -5.05
N ILE A 143 -0.23 -0.62 -3.89
CA ILE A 143 0.24 0.05 -2.68
C ILE A 143 1.76 -0.15 -2.55
N SER A 144 2.50 0.95 -2.60
CA SER A 144 3.95 0.98 -2.46
C SER A 144 4.38 1.54 -1.09
N TYR A 145 5.64 1.28 -0.73
CA TYR A 145 6.22 1.75 0.53
C TYR A 145 6.37 3.28 0.54
N PRO A 146 6.12 3.95 1.68
CA PRO A 146 5.59 3.41 2.94
C PRO A 146 4.08 3.16 2.90
N ALA A 147 3.32 4.06 2.30
CA ALA A 147 1.87 3.96 2.15
C ALA A 147 1.41 4.89 1.00
N LYS A 148 1.88 4.60 -0.22
CA LYS A 148 1.54 5.34 -1.43
C LYS A 148 0.66 4.47 -2.31
N LEU A 149 -0.54 4.94 -2.62
CA LEU A 149 -1.43 4.28 -3.58
C LEU A 149 -1.09 4.77 -4.98
N THR A 150 -0.87 3.83 -5.88
CA THR A 150 -0.70 4.10 -7.30
C THR A 150 -1.83 3.43 -8.06
N ILE A 151 -2.44 4.12 -9.02
CA ILE A 151 -3.48 3.57 -9.89
C ILE A 151 -3.02 3.76 -11.33
N TYR A 152 -3.04 2.66 -12.09
CA TYR A 152 -2.80 2.68 -13.53
C TYR A 152 -4.13 2.76 -14.25
N PHE A 153 -4.29 3.74 -15.14
CA PHE A 153 -5.48 3.93 -15.96
C PHE A 153 -5.11 4.59 -17.29
N GLN A 154 -5.55 4.02 -18.42
CA GLN A 154 -5.33 4.54 -19.78
C GLN A 154 -3.87 4.98 -20.05
N GLY A 155 -2.89 4.15 -19.68
CA GLY A 155 -1.47 4.46 -19.87
C GLY A 155 -0.88 5.50 -18.91
N LYS A 156 -1.70 6.10 -18.02
CA LYS A 156 -1.25 7.08 -17.02
C LYS A 156 -1.20 6.50 -15.61
N VAL A 157 -0.26 7.03 -14.83
CA VAL A 157 0.05 6.57 -13.47
C VAL A 157 -0.29 7.66 -12.47
N TRP A 158 -1.32 7.41 -11.66
CA TRP A 158 -1.77 8.33 -10.62
C TRP A 158 -1.21 7.91 -9.27
N ALA A 159 -0.59 8.85 -8.55
CA ALA A 159 0.20 8.57 -7.36
C ALA A 159 -0.26 9.40 -6.15
N PHE A 160 -0.77 8.73 -5.11
CA PHE A 160 -1.36 9.37 -3.93
C PHE A 160 -0.57 9.06 -2.66
N ASN A 161 -0.09 10.11 -1.99
CA ASN A 161 0.76 9.98 -0.78
C ASN A 161 0.00 10.14 0.55
N LYS A 162 -1.20 10.74 0.54
CA LYS A 162 -2.07 10.88 1.72
C LYS A 162 -3.54 10.84 1.29
N ILE A 163 -4.37 10.31 2.17
CA ILE A 163 -5.84 10.36 2.03
C ILE A 163 -6.32 11.81 1.95
N LYS A 164 -5.69 12.74 2.67
CA LYS A 164 -6.05 14.17 2.59
C LYS A 164 -5.86 14.78 1.19
N HIS A 165 -4.91 14.31 0.39
CA HIS A 165 -4.79 14.76 -1.00
C HIS A 165 -5.95 14.24 -1.85
N PHE A 166 -6.41 13.03 -1.56
CA PHE A 166 -7.62 12.46 -2.16
C PHE A 166 -8.86 13.28 -1.77
N GLN A 167 -8.95 13.76 -0.52
CA GLN A 167 -10.02 14.65 -0.05
C GLN A 167 -9.92 16.11 -0.57
N LEU A 168 -8.73 16.61 -0.87
CA LEU A 168 -8.56 17.97 -1.40
C LEU A 168 -8.87 18.06 -2.90
N LEU A 169 -8.67 16.96 -3.65
CA LEU A 169 -9.22 16.81 -5.00
C LEU A 169 -10.76 16.92 -4.98
N GLN A 170 -11.43 16.39 -3.94
CA GLN A 170 -12.89 16.53 -3.78
C GLN A 170 -13.34 18.01 -3.71
N ARG A 171 -12.60 18.87 -3.00
CA ARG A 171 -13.01 20.26 -2.70
C ARG A 171 -12.71 21.29 -3.79
N LYS A 172 -11.55 21.19 -4.45
CA LYS A 172 -11.23 22.12 -5.55
C LYS A 172 -12.18 21.93 -6.73
N ASP A 173 -12.53 20.68 -7.01
CA ASP A 173 -13.37 20.37 -8.16
C ASP A 173 -14.87 20.57 -7.87
N GLN A 174 -15.33 20.52 -6.62
CA GLN A 174 -16.68 20.99 -6.24
C GLN A 174 -16.89 22.48 -6.60
N SER A 175 -15.92 23.35 -6.29
CA SER A 175 -16.01 24.78 -6.65
C SER A 175 -15.93 25.04 -8.17
N SER A 176 -15.22 24.19 -8.91
CA SER A 176 -15.14 24.29 -10.37
C SER A 176 -16.38 23.74 -11.07
N VAL A 177 -16.99 22.67 -10.54
CA VAL A 177 -18.26 22.12 -11.06
C VAL A 177 -19.43 23.05 -10.74
N GLU A 178 -19.52 23.61 -9.54
CA GLU A 178 -20.56 24.59 -9.16
C GLU A 178 -20.50 25.88 -10.00
N SER A 179 -19.30 26.38 -10.28
CA SER A 179 -19.11 27.55 -11.16
C SER A 179 -19.34 27.27 -12.65
N SER A 180 -19.31 26.01 -13.07
CA SER A 180 -19.66 25.58 -14.43
C SER A 180 -21.17 25.40 -14.60
N ILE A 181 -21.86 24.92 -13.56
CA ILE A 181 -23.32 24.72 -13.54
C ILE A 181 -24.08 26.04 -13.51
N SER A 182 -23.55 27.08 -12.83
CA SER A 182 -24.18 28.41 -12.83
C SER A 182 -24.04 29.14 -14.17
N LYS A 183 -22.94 28.93 -14.91
CA LYS A 183 -22.68 29.59 -16.20
C LYS A 183 -23.44 28.96 -17.38
N ASN A 184 -23.78 27.68 -17.30
CA ASN A 184 -24.47 26.95 -18.38
C ASN A 184 -26.00 27.12 -18.40
N LYS A 185 -26.57 27.97 -17.53
CA LYS A 185 -28.02 28.26 -17.53
C LYS A 185 -28.44 29.43 -18.42
N GLU A 186 -27.51 30.23 -18.96
CA GLU A 186 -27.91 31.48 -19.63
C GLU A 186 -27.68 31.54 -21.14
N HIS A 187 -26.80 30.76 -21.77
CA HIS A 187 -26.54 30.96 -23.20
C HIS A 187 -26.37 29.64 -23.97
N GLY A 188 -27.16 29.51 -25.05
CA GLY A 188 -27.17 28.38 -25.96
C GLY A 188 -25.83 28.12 -26.68
N ILE A 189 -25.64 26.84 -26.99
CA ILE A 189 -24.57 26.07 -27.69
C ILE A 189 -23.94 26.82 -28.91
N PRO A 190 -22.60 26.77 -29.21
CA PRO A 190 -21.92 25.60 -29.83
C PRO A 190 -20.39 25.35 -29.64
N GLU A 191 -19.97 24.13 -30.04
CA GLU A 191 -18.69 23.63 -30.64
C GLU A 191 -17.33 24.33 -30.36
N LYS A 192 -16.15 23.69 -30.22
CA LYS A 192 -15.62 22.31 -30.18
C LYS A 192 -14.08 22.46 -29.99
N VAL A 193 -13.39 21.43 -29.46
CA VAL A 193 -11.93 21.16 -29.56
C VAL A 193 -11.03 22.17 -28.80
N ASN A 194 -10.42 21.91 -27.64
CA ASN A 194 -9.26 21.02 -27.48
C ASN A 194 -8.82 20.90 -25.99
N MET A 195 -9.76 20.84 -25.03
CA MET A 195 -9.49 20.63 -23.58
C MET A 195 -9.79 19.19 -23.13
N MET A 196 -9.72 18.23 -24.06
CA MET A 196 -10.54 17.02 -24.01
C MET A 196 -9.88 15.75 -23.48
N GLU A 197 -8.70 15.80 -22.87
CA GLU A 197 -8.06 14.55 -22.39
C GLU A 197 -7.65 14.63 -20.92
N ARG A 198 -6.98 15.71 -20.52
CA ARG A 198 -6.64 15.93 -19.10
C ARG A 198 -7.88 16.19 -18.23
N GLU A 199 -8.93 16.78 -18.77
CA GLU A 199 -10.18 17.00 -18.03
C GLU A 199 -11.06 15.75 -17.99
N LYS A 200 -11.10 14.96 -19.07
CA LYS A 200 -11.80 13.67 -19.09
C LYS A 200 -11.21 12.67 -18.08
N GLU A 201 -9.89 12.62 -17.94
CA GLU A 201 -9.23 11.79 -16.94
C GLU A 201 -9.52 12.22 -15.51
N LYS A 202 -9.57 13.54 -15.27
CA LYS A 202 -9.99 14.09 -13.97
C LYS A 202 -11.44 13.73 -13.67
N ILE A 203 -12.33 13.78 -14.66
CA ILE A 203 -13.75 13.41 -14.53
C ILE A 203 -13.91 11.92 -14.22
N VAL A 204 -13.16 11.03 -14.87
CA VAL A 204 -13.20 9.59 -14.58
C VAL A 204 -12.70 9.29 -13.18
N ILE A 205 -11.62 9.93 -12.74
CA ILE A 205 -11.11 9.79 -11.38
C ILE A 205 -12.07 10.43 -10.35
N PHE A 206 -12.74 11.52 -10.71
CA PHE A 206 -13.74 12.17 -9.87
C PHE A 206 -14.99 11.29 -9.70
N SER A 207 -15.50 10.72 -10.80
CA SER A 207 -16.56 9.71 -10.83
C SER A 207 -16.19 8.50 -9.96
N PHE A 208 -14.96 8.00 -10.13
CA PHE A 208 -14.39 6.95 -9.29
C PHE A 208 -14.41 7.36 -7.79
N ILE A 209 -13.96 8.57 -7.44
CA ILE A 209 -13.99 9.09 -6.07
C ILE A 209 -15.43 9.22 -5.52
N GLN A 210 -16.40 9.59 -6.35
CA GLN A 210 -17.78 9.82 -5.95
C GLN A 210 -18.52 8.50 -5.67
N THR A 211 -18.38 7.49 -6.54
CA THR A 211 -18.90 6.13 -6.34
C THR A 211 -18.27 5.43 -5.11
N LEU A 212 -17.01 5.76 -4.79
CA LEU A 212 -16.33 5.22 -3.60
C LEU A 212 -16.91 5.72 -2.26
N PHE A 213 -17.58 6.88 -2.21
CA PHE A 213 -17.91 7.53 -0.92
C PHE A 213 -19.39 7.89 -0.71
N TYR A 214 -20.24 7.90 -1.74
CA TYR A 214 -21.68 8.16 -1.59
C TYR A 214 -22.48 6.92 -2.00
N LYS A 215 -23.12 6.25 -1.02
CA LYS A 215 -24.09 5.17 -1.27
C LYS A 215 -25.51 5.69 -1.58
N ASP A 216 -25.79 6.98 -1.34
CA ASP A 216 -27.18 7.46 -1.27
C ASP A 216 -27.59 8.43 -2.38
N TYR A 217 -26.77 8.64 -3.41
CA TYR A 217 -27.11 9.52 -4.55
C TYR A 217 -27.49 8.70 -5.79
N ILE A 218 -28.74 8.25 -5.82
CA ILE A 218 -29.35 7.49 -6.93
C ILE A 218 -29.30 8.28 -8.26
N TYR A 219 -29.29 9.61 -8.22
CA TYR A 219 -29.37 10.46 -9.43
C TYR A 219 -28.06 10.67 -10.20
N ILE A 220 -26.89 10.40 -9.61
CA ILE A 220 -25.59 10.60 -10.30
C ILE A 220 -25.08 9.31 -10.96
N ASN A 221 -25.54 8.15 -10.48
CA ASN A 221 -25.13 6.85 -11.03
C ASN A 221 -25.57 6.65 -12.48
N LEU A 222 -26.73 7.16 -12.89
CA LEU A 222 -27.22 6.96 -14.26
C LEU A 222 -26.39 7.74 -15.28
N TYR A 223 -26.00 8.98 -14.98
CA TYR A 223 -25.19 9.81 -15.89
C TYR A 223 -23.77 9.26 -16.02
N ILE A 224 -23.21 8.70 -14.94
CA ILE A 224 -21.88 8.07 -14.94
C ILE A 224 -21.89 6.73 -15.69
N LEU A 225 -22.91 5.88 -15.50
CA LEU A 225 -23.03 4.63 -16.27
C LEU A 225 -23.20 4.90 -17.77
N ILE A 226 -24.07 5.86 -18.14
CA ILE A 226 -24.27 6.26 -19.54
C ILE A 226 -22.96 6.82 -20.14
N TYR A 227 -22.17 7.58 -19.37
CA TYR A 227 -20.89 8.10 -19.86
C TYR A 227 -19.80 7.03 -19.96
N MET A 228 -19.79 6.03 -19.06
CA MET A 228 -18.86 4.90 -19.12
C MET A 228 -19.21 3.94 -20.27
N GLU A 229 -20.50 3.66 -20.52
CA GLU A 229 -20.92 2.86 -21.68
C GLU A 229 -20.58 3.56 -23.01
N ASN A 230 -20.75 4.88 -23.10
CA ASN A 230 -20.42 5.62 -24.33
C ASN A 230 -18.92 5.83 -24.58
N VAL A 231 -18.07 5.70 -23.56
CA VAL A 231 -16.60 5.83 -23.67
C VAL A 231 -15.90 4.46 -23.77
N MET A 232 -16.51 3.38 -23.27
CA MET A 232 -15.95 2.02 -23.34
C MET A 232 -16.38 1.25 -24.61
N CYS A 233 -17.36 1.74 -25.38
CA CYS A 233 -17.83 1.13 -26.64
C CYS A 233 -17.36 1.86 -27.93
N LYS A 234 -16.20 2.52 -27.92
CA LYS A 234 -15.53 2.96 -29.15
C LYS A 234 -14.08 2.49 -29.20
#